data_AF-A0A0D8Y6D5-F1
#
_entry.id   AF-A0A0D8Y6D5-F1
#
_cell.length_a   1.000
_cell.length_b   1.000
_cell.length_c   1.000
_cell.angle_alpha   90.00
_cell.angle_beta   90.00
_cell.angle_gamma   90.00
#
_symmetry.space_group_name_H-M   'P 1'
#
loop_
_entity.id
_entity.type
_entity.pdbx_description
1 polymer ?
#
loop_
_entity_poly.entity_id
_entity_poly.type
_entity_poly.pdbx_seq_one_letter_code
_entity_poly.pdbx_strand_id
1 'polypeptide(L)'
;MIESYLDFPLQTDRTYKVCSGGPVEIYYIPATNEHPLYKFAFQIQSCWEPLLCSTAKCFTRVICQSDVPVFIPKEVQVLVEGKYVSIYAPLSSHVVYEQSSNESRIHIRPRSPDVPEEGIVVIYAADMQKFDEWIQVIVTDNMTVYCQGGNSIIFSNDSSATLYQLMKNCV
;
A
#
# COMPACT_ATOMS: atom_id res chain seq x y z
N MET A 1 3.73 13.18 -18.06
CA MET A 1 4.05 13.82 -16.77
C MET A 1 3.26 13.02 -15.74
N ILE A 2 3.92 12.17 -14.94
CA ILE A 2 3.23 11.27 -14.01
C ILE A 2 3.08 12.07 -12.70
N GLU A 3 1.88 12.55 -12.41
CA GLU A 3 1.61 13.31 -11.19
C GLU A 3 1.62 12.36 -9.99
N SER A 4 2.69 12.38 -9.20
CA SER A 4 2.67 11.88 -7.81
C SER A 4 1.89 12.88 -6.96
N TYR A 5 0.89 12.40 -6.23
CA TYR A 5 0.03 13.28 -5.42
C TYR A 5 0.49 13.40 -3.98
N LEU A 6 1.21 12.40 -3.48
CA LEU A 6 1.94 12.45 -2.22
C LEU A 6 3.43 12.33 -2.50
N ASP A 7 4.21 13.13 -1.77
CA ASP A 7 5.66 12.98 -1.76
C ASP A 7 6.05 11.72 -0.97
N PHE A 8 7.07 11.02 -1.46
CA PHE A 8 7.64 9.90 -0.71
C PHE A 8 8.23 10.42 0.60
N PRO A 9 7.96 9.74 1.73
CA PRO A 9 8.70 10.02 2.95
C PRO A 9 10.21 9.86 2.70
N LEU A 10 10.99 10.89 3.07
CA LEU A 10 12.42 10.91 2.83
C LEU A 10 13.13 9.94 3.78
N GLN A 11 13.99 9.09 3.22
CA GLN A 11 14.87 8.27 4.05
C GLN A 11 15.86 9.20 4.78
N THR A 12 16.13 8.85 6.04
CA THR A 12 17.11 9.54 6.89
C THR A 12 18.16 8.53 7.32
N ASP A 13 19.23 9.00 7.97
CA ASP A 13 20.27 8.14 8.55
C ASP A 13 19.72 7.15 9.61
N ARG A 14 18.47 7.35 10.06
CA ARG A 14 17.78 6.53 11.07
C ARG A 14 16.82 5.51 10.46
N THR A 15 16.71 5.46 9.13
CA THR A 15 15.79 4.55 8.46
C THR A 15 16.29 3.11 8.56
N TYR A 16 15.43 2.20 9.03
CA TYR A 16 15.76 0.78 9.18
C TYR A 16 15.19 -0.03 8.02
N LYS A 17 15.99 -0.89 7.41
CA LYS A 17 15.49 -1.89 6.46
C LYS A 17 14.75 -2.99 7.22
N VAL A 18 13.45 -3.17 6.93
CA VAL A 18 12.60 -4.17 7.58
C VAL A 18 12.75 -5.52 6.87
N CYS A 19 12.52 -5.53 5.56
CA CYS A 19 12.75 -6.71 4.73
C CYS A 19 12.91 -6.30 3.26
N SER A 20 13.41 -7.22 2.44
CA SER A 20 13.45 -7.07 0.98
C SER A 20 13.29 -8.42 0.32
N GLY A 21 12.63 -8.44 -0.83
CA GLY A 21 12.41 -9.64 -1.62
C GLY A 21 11.98 -9.28 -3.02
N GLY A 22 12.67 -9.83 -4.02
CA GLY A 22 12.40 -9.55 -5.43
C GLY A 22 12.44 -8.04 -5.74
N PRO A 23 11.41 -7.47 -6.36
CA PRO A 23 11.36 -6.06 -6.75
C PRO A 23 10.96 -5.10 -5.62
N VAL A 24 10.83 -5.59 -4.39
CA VAL A 24 10.30 -4.83 -3.25
C VAL A 24 11.34 -4.70 -2.14
N GLU A 25 11.45 -3.49 -1.62
CA GLU A 25 12.13 -3.20 -0.36
C GLU A 25 11.19 -2.47 0.62
N ILE A 26 11.25 -2.85 1.89
CA ILE A 26 10.41 -2.26 2.94
C ILE A 26 11.32 -1.64 3.98
N TYR A 27 11.10 -0.36 4.26
CA TYR A 27 11.85 0.40 5.24
C TYR A 27 10.92 0.97 6.30
N TYR A 28 11.44 1.18 7.50
CA TYR A 28 10.75 1.86 8.59
C TYR A 28 11.48 3.16 8.94
N ILE A 29 10.74 4.26 8.97
CA ILE A 29 11.21 5.55 9.44
C ILE A 29 10.72 5.69 10.89
N PRO A 30 11.61 5.63 11.89
CA PRO A 30 11.21 5.61 13.30
C PRO A 30 10.80 7.00 13.80
N ALA A 31 9.76 7.08 14.64
CA ALA A 31 9.37 8.32 15.32
C ALA A 31 10.23 8.67 16.54
N THR A 32 10.95 7.69 17.09
CA THR A 32 11.86 7.87 18.23
C THR A 32 13.19 7.16 17.94
N ASN A 33 14.23 7.45 18.72
CA ASN A 33 15.54 6.80 18.56
C ASN A 33 15.57 5.33 18.98
N GLU A 34 14.42 4.73 19.27
CA GLU A 34 14.34 3.33 19.71
C GLU A 34 14.27 2.39 18.51
N HIS A 35 15.07 1.33 18.55
CA HIS A 35 15.00 0.27 17.55
C HIS A 35 13.60 -0.39 17.66
N PRO A 36 12.89 -0.60 16.54
CA PRO A 36 11.56 -1.17 16.57
C PRO A 36 11.64 -2.68 16.83
N LEU A 37 11.89 -3.06 18.07
CA LEU A 37 11.75 -4.43 18.51
C LEU A 37 10.25 -4.75 18.49
N TYR A 38 9.85 -5.63 17.56
CA TYR A 38 8.55 -6.32 17.50
C TYR A 38 7.30 -5.55 17.02
N LYS A 39 7.43 -4.46 16.26
CA LYS A 39 6.26 -3.69 15.79
C LYS A 39 5.68 -4.10 14.43
N PHE A 40 6.31 -5.03 13.74
CA PHE A 40 5.97 -5.31 12.34
C PHE A 40 5.83 -6.80 12.07
N ALA A 41 4.77 -7.16 11.36
CA ALA A 41 4.73 -8.39 10.59
C ALA A 41 4.50 -8.04 9.11
N PHE A 42 5.54 -8.26 8.30
CA PHE A 42 5.48 -8.16 6.85
C PHE A 42 5.94 -9.48 6.25
N GLN A 43 5.22 -9.94 5.24
CA GLN A 43 5.60 -11.10 4.45
C GLN A 43 5.66 -10.71 2.99
N ILE A 44 6.78 -11.01 2.34
CA ILE A 44 6.92 -10.88 0.88
C ILE A 44 6.78 -12.28 0.29
N GLN A 45 5.79 -12.47 -0.56
CA GLN A 45 5.54 -13.70 -1.29
C GLN A 45 5.71 -13.43 -2.79
N SER A 46 6.72 -14.05 -3.40
CA SER A 46 6.89 -14.07 -4.85
C SER A 46 6.42 -15.40 -5.40
N CYS A 47 5.59 -15.38 -6.44
CA CYS A 47 5.06 -16.59 -7.06
C CYS A 47 4.77 -16.33 -8.54
N TRP A 48 4.28 -17.35 -9.23
CA TRP A 48 3.93 -17.31 -10.64
C TRP A 48 2.55 -17.93 -10.84
N GLU A 49 1.72 -17.29 -11.66
CA GLU A 49 0.43 -17.85 -12.09
C GLU A 49 0.62 -18.51 -13.46
N PRO A 50 0.36 -19.82 -13.60
CA PRO A 50 0.38 -20.47 -14.90
C PRO A 50 -0.75 -19.93 -15.77
N LEU A 51 -0.42 -19.48 -16.97
CA LEU A 51 -1.39 -19.18 -18.00
C LEU A 51 -1.58 -20.42 -18.88
N LEU A 52 -2.83 -20.67 -19.29
CA LEU A 52 -3.13 -21.68 -20.30
C LEU A 52 -2.27 -21.36 -21.54
N CYS A 53 -1.44 -22.33 -21.96
CA CYS A 53 -0.49 -22.26 -23.08
C CYS A 53 0.95 -21.79 -22.75
N SER A 54 1.51 -22.21 -21.62
CA SER A 54 2.97 -22.29 -21.34
C SER A 54 3.69 -21.00 -20.93
N THR A 55 2.99 -19.86 -20.86
CA THR A 55 3.53 -18.66 -20.20
C THR A 55 3.13 -18.64 -18.73
N ALA A 56 4.00 -18.15 -17.87
CA ALA A 56 3.69 -17.90 -16.46
C ALA A 56 3.84 -16.41 -16.21
N LYS A 57 2.90 -15.82 -15.45
CA LYS A 57 3.00 -14.42 -15.05
C LYS A 57 3.51 -14.34 -13.62
N CYS A 58 4.65 -13.68 -13.43
CA CYS A 58 5.22 -13.48 -12.11
C CYS A 58 4.45 -12.38 -11.36
N PHE A 59 4.36 -12.56 -10.05
CA PHE A 59 3.78 -11.57 -9.17
C PHE A 59 4.49 -11.55 -7.82
N THR A 60 4.47 -10.38 -7.18
CA THR A 60 4.96 -10.22 -5.82
C THR A 60 3.85 -9.65 -4.94
N ARG A 61 3.50 -10.38 -3.88
CA ARG A 61 2.56 -9.94 -2.84
C ARG A 61 3.31 -9.49 -1.60
N VAL A 62 2.92 -8.35 -1.07
CA VAL A 62 3.39 -7.85 0.22
C VAL A 62 2.22 -7.90 1.17
N ILE A 63 2.26 -8.81 2.15
CA ILE A 63 1.23 -8.92 3.18
C ILE A 63 1.66 -8.05 4.34
N CYS A 64 0.86 -7.03 4.65
CA CYS A 64 1.08 -6.11 5.75
C CYS A 64 0.20 -6.51 6.94
N GLN A 65 0.81 -6.80 8.08
CA GLN A 65 0.16 -7.19 9.34
C GLN A 65 0.76 -6.38 10.49
N SER A 66 0.47 -5.08 10.52
CA SER A 66 1.02 -4.17 11.55
C SER A 66 0.05 -3.01 11.79
N ASP A 67 0.03 -2.51 13.02
CA ASP A 67 -0.66 -1.28 13.41
C ASP A 67 0.08 -0.02 12.93
N VAL A 68 1.32 -0.16 12.46
CA VAL A 68 2.12 0.94 11.96
C VAL A 68 1.63 1.38 10.58
N PRO A 69 1.45 2.69 10.34
CA PRO A 69 1.02 3.18 9.04
C PRO A 69 1.98 2.79 7.91
N VAL A 70 1.43 2.50 6.74
CA VAL A 70 2.19 2.07 5.56
C VAL A 70 2.01 3.06 4.41
N PHE A 71 3.11 3.48 3.79
CA PHE A 71 3.14 4.23 2.55
C PHE A 71 3.38 3.28 1.37
N ILE A 72 2.43 3.27 0.43
CA ILE A 72 2.41 2.43 -0.76
C ILE A 72 2.80 3.26 -1.98
N PRO A 73 3.78 2.82 -2.78
CA PRO A 73 4.25 3.54 -3.95
C PRO A 73 3.18 3.53 -5.05
N LYS A 74 3.31 4.45 -6.00
CA LYS A 74 2.35 4.60 -7.11
C LYS A 74 2.19 3.31 -7.93
N GLU A 75 1.06 3.19 -8.62
CA GLU A 75 0.79 2.13 -9.61
C GLU A 75 0.80 0.68 -9.05
N VAL A 76 0.95 0.51 -7.73
CA VAL A 76 0.84 -0.77 -7.04
C VAL A 76 -0.63 -1.07 -6.73
N GLN A 77 -1.03 -2.33 -6.87
CA GLN A 77 -2.36 -2.77 -6.47
C GLN A 77 -2.45 -2.89 -4.95
N VAL A 78 -3.56 -2.44 -4.37
CA VAL A 78 -3.83 -2.51 -2.94
C VAL A 78 -5.06 -3.37 -2.74
N LEU A 79 -4.89 -4.57 -2.21
CA LEU A 79 -5.98 -5.46 -1.84
C LEU A 79 -6.30 -5.29 -0.36
N VAL A 80 -7.54 -4.94 -0.04
CA VAL A 80 -8.01 -4.74 1.32
C VAL A 80 -8.78 -5.97 1.75
N GLU A 81 -8.15 -6.80 2.59
CA GLU A 81 -8.76 -7.99 3.20
C GLU A 81 -9.24 -7.73 4.63
N GLY A 82 -8.65 -6.72 5.28
CA GLY A 82 -8.93 -6.40 6.68
C GLY A 82 -10.21 -5.60 6.94
N LYS A 83 -10.53 -5.50 8.23
CA LYS A 83 -11.58 -4.67 8.81
C LYS A 83 -11.00 -3.44 9.50
N TYR A 84 -11.78 -2.36 9.54
CA TYR A 84 -11.42 -1.08 10.14
C TYR A 84 -10.14 -0.45 9.54
N VAL A 85 -9.94 -0.65 8.24
CA VAL A 85 -8.79 -0.11 7.52
C VAL A 85 -9.02 1.38 7.18
N SER A 86 -8.03 2.23 7.42
CA SER A 86 -8.05 3.63 7.00
C SER A 86 -7.14 3.81 5.79
N ILE A 87 -7.69 4.24 4.66
CA ILE A 87 -6.96 4.35 3.39
C ILE A 87 -6.97 5.80 2.95
N TYR A 88 -5.80 6.38 2.74
CA TYR A 88 -5.60 7.74 2.26
C TYR A 88 -5.14 7.67 0.82
N ALA A 89 -6.05 7.95 -0.10
CA ALA A 89 -5.80 7.78 -1.53
C ALA A 89 -6.14 9.06 -2.31
N PRO A 90 -5.26 9.49 -3.21
CA PRO A 90 -5.55 10.56 -4.15
C PRO A 90 -6.72 10.21 -5.08
N LEU A 91 -7.39 11.25 -5.61
CA LEU A 91 -8.44 11.12 -6.64
C LEU A 91 -7.99 10.34 -7.90
N SER A 92 -6.68 10.27 -8.16
CA SER A 92 -6.11 9.48 -9.26
C SER A 92 -6.11 7.97 -9.01
N SER A 93 -6.47 7.51 -7.81
CA SER A 93 -6.53 6.08 -7.48
C SER A 93 -7.86 5.48 -7.94
N HIS A 94 -7.82 4.30 -8.53
CA HIS A 94 -9.00 3.58 -8.99
C HIS A 94 -9.52 2.66 -7.90
N VAL A 95 -10.78 2.85 -7.50
CA VAL A 95 -11.42 2.01 -6.49
C VAL A 95 -12.26 0.94 -7.18
N VAL A 96 -12.02 -0.32 -6.83
CA VAL A 96 -12.69 -1.49 -7.37
C VAL A 96 -13.31 -2.30 -6.22
N TYR A 97 -14.56 -2.69 -6.42
CA TYR A 97 -15.33 -3.51 -5.49
C TYR A 97 -15.49 -4.90 -6.09
N GLU A 98 -15.15 -5.97 -5.36
CA GLU A 98 -15.51 -7.32 -5.82
C GLU A 98 -17.03 -7.48 -5.86
N GLN A 99 -17.54 -8.24 -6.84
CA GLN A 99 -18.96 -8.28 -7.26
C GLN A 99 -19.98 -8.76 -6.19
N SER A 100 -19.52 -9.09 -4.98
CA SER A 100 -20.35 -9.46 -3.83
C SER A 100 -20.03 -8.65 -2.56
N SER A 101 -19.22 -7.60 -2.67
CA SER A 101 -18.84 -6.76 -1.54
C SER A 101 -19.98 -5.81 -1.18
N ASN A 102 -20.30 -5.75 0.12
CA ASN A 102 -21.28 -4.81 0.65
C ASN A 102 -20.64 -3.42 0.69
N GLU A 103 -20.89 -2.59 -0.34
CA GLU A 103 -20.45 -1.19 -0.41
C GLU A 103 -20.76 -0.40 0.88
N SER A 104 -21.81 -0.80 1.61
CA SER A 104 -22.21 -0.21 2.90
C SER A 104 -21.13 -0.26 4.00
N ARG A 105 -20.10 -1.09 3.88
CA ARG A 105 -18.98 -1.18 4.84
C ARG A 105 -17.81 -0.24 4.51
N ILE A 106 -17.88 0.45 3.38
CA ILE A 106 -16.82 1.32 2.87
C ILE A 106 -17.30 2.76 2.90
N HIS A 107 -16.63 3.59 3.70
CA HIS A 107 -17.01 4.98 3.89
C HIS A 107 -16.03 5.89 3.16
N ILE A 108 -16.49 6.64 2.15
CA ILE A 108 -15.65 7.61 1.45
C ILE A 108 -15.81 8.98 2.11
N ARG A 109 -14.69 9.63 2.46
CA ARG A 109 -14.69 10.97 3.07
C ARG A 109 -13.60 11.85 2.43
N PRO A 110 -13.89 13.12 2.12
CA PRO A 110 -12.84 14.05 1.73
C PRO A 110 -11.94 14.39 2.92
N ARG A 111 -10.62 14.45 2.71
CA ARG A 111 -9.68 14.89 3.75
C ARG A 111 -8.40 15.47 3.14
N SER A 112 -7.78 16.45 3.80
CA SER A 112 -6.43 16.91 3.48
C SER A 112 -5.39 15.88 3.93
N PRO A 113 -4.28 15.72 3.20
CA PRO A 113 -3.25 14.75 3.55
C PRO A 113 -2.44 15.23 4.77
N ASP A 114 -2.42 14.41 5.82
CA ASP A 114 -1.41 14.46 6.88
C ASP A 114 -0.65 13.13 6.81
N VAL A 115 0.30 13.01 5.87
CA VAL A 115 1.19 11.84 5.80
C VAL A 115 2.25 12.00 6.89
N PRO A 116 2.42 11.03 7.80
CA PRO A 116 3.48 11.09 8.79
C PRO A 116 4.86 11.10 8.14
N GLU A 117 5.72 12.02 8.56
CA GLU A 117 7.14 12.02 8.17
C GLU A 117 7.93 10.89 8.86
N GLU A 118 7.46 10.47 10.03
CA GLU A 118 8.08 9.47 10.89
C GLU A 118 7.04 8.51 11.50
N GLY A 119 7.50 7.41 12.08
CA GLY A 119 6.63 6.36 12.60
C GLY A 119 5.87 5.63 11.49
N ILE A 120 6.42 5.59 10.28
CA ILE A 120 5.78 5.08 9.07
C ILE A 120 6.67 4.03 8.40
N VAL A 121 6.03 3.01 7.84
CA VAL A 121 6.67 2.04 6.95
C VAL A 121 6.53 2.50 5.52
N VAL A 122 7.61 2.47 4.75
CA VAL A 122 7.62 2.86 3.34
C VAL A 122 7.95 1.64 2.50
N ILE A 123 7.06 1.32 1.57
CA ILE A 123 7.28 0.29 0.56
C ILE A 123 7.92 0.97 -0.65
N TYR A 124 9.08 0.47 -1.06
CA TYR A 124 9.71 0.80 -2.32
C TYR A 124 9.51 -0.37 -3.27
N ALA A 125 9.08 -0.06 -4.49
CA ALA A 125 8.86 -1.02 -5.55
C ALA A 125 9.58 -0.53 -6.79
N ALA A 126 10.23 -1.46 -7.50
CA ALA A 126 10.70 -1.17 -8.85
C ALA A 126 9.50 -0.94 -9.80
N ASP A 127 9.77 -0.31 -10.95
CA ASP A 127 8.77 -0.10 -11.99
C ASP A 127 8.45 -1.44 -12.70
N MET A 128 7.35 -2.06 -12.31
CA MET A 128 6.97 -3.41 -12.74
C MET A 128 6.49 -3.48 -14.18
N GLN A 129 6.11 -2.35 -14.79
CA GLN A 129 5.75 -2.32 -16.21
C GLN A 129 6.93 -2.78 -17.09
N LYS A 130 8.17 -2.58 -16.62
CA LYS A 130 9.38 -2.99 -17.32
C LYS A 130 9.63 -4.50 -17.31
N PHE A 131 8.96 -5.24 -16.43
CA PHE A 131 9.24 -6.66 -16.17
C PHE A 131 8.03 -7.58 -16.46
N ASP A 132 6.90 -7.03 -16.93
CA ASP A 132 5.61 -7.74 -17.08
C ASP A 132 5.17 -8.50 -15.81
N GLU A 133 5.59 -7.99 -14.65
CA GLU A 133 5.18 -8.46 -13.34
C GLU A 133 4.17 -7.47 -12.74
N TRP A 134 3.52 -7.86 -11.65
CA TRP A 134 2.71 -6.95 -10.87
C TRP A 134 2.98 -7.12 -9.38
N ILE A 135 2.85 -6.01 -8.65
CA ILE A 135 2.95 -5.98 -7.19
C ILE A 135 1.57 -5.71 -6.62
N GLN A 136 1.23 -6.46 -5.59
CA GLN A 136 0.04 -6.24 -4.79
C GLN A 136 0.38 -6.19 -3.32
N VAL A 137 -0.09 -5.14 -2.66
CA VAL A 137 -0.01 -4.98 -1.21
C VAL A 137 -1.34 -5.42 -0.61
N ILE A 138 -1.29 -6.41 0.27
CA ILE A 138 -2.44 -6.92 1.01
C ILE A 138 -2.48 -6.24 2.37
N VAL A 139 -3.59 -5.57 2.65
CA VAL A 139 -3.81 -4.77 3.85
C VAL A 139 -4.79 -5.49 4.77
N THR A 140 -4.37 -5.75 6.01
CA THR A 140 -5.16 -6.48 7.01
C THR A 140 -5.80 -5.55 8.04
N ASP A 141 -6.37 -6.12 9.11
CA ASP A 141 -7.18 -5.42 10.10
C ASP A 141 -6.47 -4.22 10.76
N ASN A 142 -7.25 -3.16 11.06
CA ASN A 142 -6.84 -1.98 11.82
C ASN A 142 -5.67 -1.17 11.22
N MET A 143 -5.35 -1.40 9.96
CA MET A 143 -4.22 -0.75 9.31
C MET A 143 -4.55 0.67 8.83
N THR A 144 -3.53 1.52 8.83
CA THR A 144 -3.56 2.83 8.16
C THR A 144 -2.64 2.82 6.96
N VAL A 145 -3.15 3.22 5.79
CA VAL A 145 -2.44 3.12 4.52
C VAL A 145 -2.49 4.43 3.76
N TYR A 146 -1.35 4.86 3.23
CA TYR A 146 -1.19 6.05 2.40
C TYR A 146 -0.75 5.63 1.00
N CYS A 147 -1.53 5.98 -0.02
CA CYS A 147 -1.27 5.64 -1.41
C CYS A 147 -0.69 6.85 -2.15
N GLN A 148 0.44 6.67 -2.83
CA GLN A 148 1.09 7.76 -3.55
C GLN A 148 0.25 8.33 -4.71
N GLY A 149 -0.59 7.50 -5.34
CA GLY A 149 -1.48 7.86 -6.45
C GLY A 149 -1.38 6.88 -7.62
N GLY A 150 -2.45 6.82 -8.44
CA GLY A 150 -2.54 5.86 -9.55
C GLY A 150 -2.64 4.39 -9.10
N ASN A 151 -2.88 4.15 -7.81
CA ASN A 151 -3.06 2.83 -7.25
C ASN A 151 -4.45 2.27 -7.60
N SER A 152 -4.53 0.95 -7.80
CA SER A 152 -5.81 0.24 -7.88
C SER A 152 -6.15 -0.34 -6.51
N ILE A 153 -7.17 0.18 -5.85
CA ILE A 153 -7.60 -0.23 -4.51
C ILE A 153 -8.79 -1.17 -4.66
N ILE A 154 -8.60 -2.43 -4.26
CA ILE A 154 -9.54 -3.52 -4.41
C ILE A 154 -10.05 -3.91 -3.03
N PHE A 155 -11.37 -3.88 -2.83
CA PHE A 155 -11.99 -4.30 -1.58
C PHE A 155 -12.54 -5.72 -1.69
N SER A 156 -12.07 -6.61 -0.82
CA SER A 156 -12.62 -7.97 -0.69
C SER A 156 -14.01 -7.95 -0.02
N ASN A 157 -14.77 -9.02 -0.21
CA ASN A 157 -16.17 -9.11 0.22
C ASN A 157 -16.43 -8.83 1.72
N ASP A 158 -15.49 -9.20 2.58
CA ASP A 158 -15.62 -9.07 4.04
C ASP A 158 -14.83 -7.90 4.64
N SER A 159 -14.18 -7.11 3.79
CA SER A 159 -13.45 -5.93 4.22
C SER A 159 -14.35 -4.83 4.77
N SER A 160 -13.78 -4.00 5.64
CA SER A 160 -14.42 -2.75 6.06
C SER A 160 -13.34 -1.68 6.15
N ALA A 161 -13.62 -0.55 5.51
CA ALA A 161 -12.63 0.51 5.41
C ALA A 161 -13.27 1.90 5.41
N THR A 162 -12.47 2.89 5.77
CA THR A 162 -12.75 4.29 5.48
C THR A 162 -11.73 4.77 4.46
N LEU A 163 -12.20 5.17 3.29
CA LEU A 163 -11.39 5.75 2.23
C LEU A 163 -11.42 7.27 2.35
N TYR A 164 -10.30 7.85 2.76
CA TYR A 164 -10.05 9.28 2.76
C TYR A 164 -9.53 9.70 1.38
N GLN A 165 -10.40 10.36 0.61
CA GLN A 165 -10.04 10.85 -0.71
C GLN A 165 -9.29 12.18 -0.58
N LEU A 166 -8.02 12.15 -0.96
CA LEU A 166 -7.13 13.29 -0.86
C LEU A 166 -7.45 14.28 -1.98
N MET A 167 -7.87 15.48 -1.59
CA MET A 167 -8.06 16.58 -2.54
C MET A 167 -6.68 17.17 -2.84
N LYS A 168 -6.38 17.38 -4.14
CA LYS A 168 -5.13 18.01 -4.58
C LYS A 168 -5.04 19.37 -3.88
N ASN A 169 -3.95 19.63 -3.14
CA ASN A 169 -3.66 20.97 -2.70
C ASN A 169 -3.40 21.79 -3.97
N CYS A 170 -4.38 22.59 -4.39
CA CYS A 170 -4.17 23.65 -5.35
C CYS A 170 -3.27 24.69 -4.67
N VAL A 171 -1.96 24.56 -4.85
CA VAL A 171 -0.99 25.64 -4.62
C VAL A 171 -0.72 26.31 -5.96
#